data_AF-A0A7C2SEZ9-F1
#
_entry.id   AF-A0A7C2SEZ9-F1
#
_cell.length_a   1.000
_cell.length_b   1.000
_cell.length_c   1.000
_cell.angle_alpha   90.00
_cell.angle_beta   90.00
_cell.angle_gamma   90.00
#
_symmetry.space_group_name_H-M   'P 1'
#
loop_
_entity.id
_entity.type
_entity.pdbx_description
1 polymer ?
#
loop_
_entity_poly.entity_id
_entity_poly.type
_entity_poly.pdbx_seq_one_letter_code
_entity_poly.pdbx_strand_id
1 'polypeptide(L)'
;MPDIESLLKEKRVFKPARGFAKAANWPRRTAAEYRRLGARSPERFWARMAKDHVTWFAPWKKVLDWKPPYAKWFVGGRLNVSYNCLDRHLEGENAWRRNKAAIVWEGEPGDTRVLTYGELHREVCRFANVLLALGVRKGDRVAL
;
A
#
# COMPACT_ATOMS: atom_id res chain seq x y z
N MET A 1 13.12 -21.02 39.79
CA MET A 1 12.54 -19.89 39.03
C MET A 1 11.03 -20.05 39.12
N PRO A 2 10.23 -19.05 39.53
CA PRO A 2 8.80 -19.21 39.51
C PRO A 2 8.32 -19.18 38.05
N ASP A 3 7.80 -20.31 37.57
CA ASP A 3 7.05 -20.37 36.32
C ASP A 3 5.75 -19.58 36.49
N ILE A 4 5.52 -18.62 35.61
CA ILE A 4 4.22 -17.94 35.52
C ILE A 4 3.26 -18.89 34.79
N GLU A 5 2.55 -19.73 35.53
CA GLU A 5 1.43 -20.51 34.98
C GLU A 5 0.18 -19.63 34.88
N SER A 6 -0.09 -19.13 33.68
CA SER A 6 -1.35 -18.47 33.35
C SER A 6 -2.47 -19.53 33.22
N LEU A 7 -3.16 -19.80 34.33
CA LEU A 7 -4.28 -20.76 34.42
C LEU A 7 -5.61 -20.22 33.84
N LEU A 8 -5.69 -18.93 33.52
CA LEU A 8 -6.90 -18.29 32.98
C LEU A 8 -6.98 -18.47 31.46
N LYS A 9 -7.73 -19.48 31.02
CA LYS A 9 -8.17 -19.59 29.61
C LYS A 9 -9.27 -18.56 29.35
N GLU A 10 -8.86 -17.36 28.97
CA GLU A 10 -9.76 -16.29 28.56
C GLU A 10 -10.50 -16.66 27.25
N LYS A 11 -11.83 -16.75 27.31
CA LYS A 11 -12.71 -17.16 26.19
C LYS A 11 -13.65 -16.05 25.71
N ARG A 12 -13.62 -14.86 26.33
CA ARG A 12 -14.49 -13.74 25.95
C ARG A 12 -14.18 -13.30 24.53
N VAL A 13 -15.25 -13.11 23.75
CA VAL A 13 -15.17 -12.61 22.39
C VAL A 13 -15.85 -11.24 22.34
N PHE A 14 -15.06 -10.20 22.08
CA PHE A 14 -15.55 -8.84 21.92
C PHE A 14 -15.87 -8.58 20.46
N LYS A 15 -17.16 -8.50 20.14
CA LYS A 15 -17.61 -8.19 18.78
C LYS A 15 -17.43 -6.69 18.51
N PRO A 16 -17.06 -6.28 17.28
CA PRO A 16 -17.03 -4.88 16.93
C PRO A 16 -18.43 -4.26 17.05
N ALA A 17 -18.49 -2.97 17.36
CA ALA A 17 -19.74 -2.22 17.36
C ALA A 17 -20.44 -2.33 15.99
N ARG A 18 -21.78 -2.40 16.00
CA ARG A 18 -22.59 -2.61 14.78
C ARG A 18 -22.34 -1.54 13.72
N GLY A 19 -22.20 -0.28 14.13
CA GLY A 19 -21.91 0.84 13.23
C GLY A 19 -20.56 0.67 12.51
N PHE A 20 -19.51 0.32 13.26
CA PHE A 20 -18.18 0.04 12.71
C PHE A 20 -18.22 -1.14 11.74
N ALA A 21 -18.88 -2.24 12.11
CA ALA A 21 -18.98 -3.43 11.26
C ALA A 21 -19.71 -3.15 9.93
N LYS A 22 -20.68 -2.22 9.92
CA LYS A 22 -21.41 -1.82 8.71
C LYS A 22 -20.55 -0.96 7.77
N ALA A 23 -19.67 -0.13 8.31
CA ALA A 23 -18.77 0.74 7.54
C ALA A 23 -17.45 0.05 7.14
N ALA A 24 -17.25 -1.22 7.50
CA ALA A 24 -16.02 -1.94 7.21
C ALA A 24 -15.88 -2.18 5.71
N ASN A 25 -14.70 -1.88 5.16
CA ASN A 25 -14.38 -2.14 3.75
C ASN A 25 -14.57 -3.61 3.38
N TRP A 26 -14.24 -4.54 4.30
CA TRP A 26 -14.34 -5.98 4.09
C TRP A 26 -15.31 -6.62 5.10
N PRO A 27 -16.60 -6.72 4.76
CA PRO A 27 -17.57 -7.46 5.55
C PRO A 27 -17.19 -8.94 5.71
N ARG A 28 -17.74 -9.60 6.74
CA ARG A 28 -17.44 -11.02 7.07
C ARG A 28 -17.54 -11.95 5.86
N ARG A 29 -18.57 -11.78 5.03
CA ARG A 29 -18.78 -12.59 3.81
C ARG A 29 -17.62 -12.41 2.82
N THR A 30 -17.31 -11.17 2.46
CA THR A 30 -16.22 -10.82 1.54
C THR A 30 -14.87 -11.31 2.05
N ALA A 31 -14.59 -11.12 3.35
CA ALA A 31 -13.35 -11.61 3.96
C ALA A 31 -13.23 -13.15 3.94
N ALA A 32 -14.36 -13.87 4.08
CA ALA A 32 -14.37 -15.33 3.99
C ALA A 32 -14.16 -15.81 2.54
N GLU A 33 -14.74 -15.11 1.57
CA GLU A 33 -14.54 -15.38 0.14
C GLU A 33 -13.06 -15.21 -0.25
N TYR A 34 -12.46 -14.08 0.09
CA TYR A 34 -11.05 -13.82 -0.19
C TYR A 34 -10.12 -14.81 0.49
N ARG A 35 -10.41 -15.21 1.74
CA ARG A 35 -9.65 -16.28 2.42
C ARG A 35 -9.73 -17.60 1.67
N ARG A 36 -10.91 -18.00 1.22
CA ARG A 36 -11.08 -19.23 0.43
C ARG A 36 -10.35 -19.15 -0.90
N LEU A 37 -10.41 -18.02 -1.59
CA LEU A 37 -9.71 -17.80 -2.86
C LEU A 37 -8.19 -17.84 -2.68
N GLY A 38 -7.66 -17.14 -1.67
CA GLY A 38 -6.24 -17.13 -1.36
C GLY A 38 -5.70 -18.51 -1.01
N ALA A 39 -6.47 -19.33 -0.26
CA ALA A 39 -6.06 -20.70 0.08
C ALA A 39 -6.09 -21.65 -1.13
N ARG A 40 -7.09 -21.51 -2.03
CA ARG A 40 -7.25 -22.41 -3.19
C ARG A 40 -6.42 -22.01 -4.40
N SER A 41 -6.21 -20.71 -4.60
CA SER A 41 -5.54 -20.17 -5.78
C SER A 41 -4.87 -18.82 -5.42
N PRO A 42 -3.71 -18.85 -4.75
CA PRO A 42 -2.98 -17.65 -4.34
C PRO A 42 -2.74 -16.67 -5.50
N GLU A 43 -2.35 -17.19 -6.67
CA GLU A 43 -2.12 -16.37 -7.86
C GLU A 43 -3.38 -15.63 -8.34
N ARG A 44 -4.55 -16.28 -8.31
CA ARG A 44 -5.81 -15.63 -8.71
C ARG A 44 -6.20 -14.54 -7.72
N PHE A 45 -6.02 -14.79 -6.43
CA PHE A 45 -6.23 -13.79 -5.40
C PHE A 45 -5.33 -12.58 -5.63
N TRP A 46 -4.01 -12.79 -5.75
CA TRP A 46 -3.06 -11.70 -5.91
C TRP A 46 -3.19 -10.96 -7.25
N ALA A 47 -3.54 -11.65 -8.34
CA ALA A 47 -3.85 -11.02 -9.61
C ALA A 47 -5.01 -10.03 -9.48
N ARG A 48 -6.08 -10.42 -8.77
CA ARG A 48 -7.24 -9.55 -8.51
C ARG A 48 -6.83 -8.35 -7.66
N MET A 49 -6.15 -8.59 -6.54
CA MET A 49 -5.70 -7.51 -5.65
C MET A 49 -4.79 -6.51 -6.38
N ALA A 50 -3.85 -6.99 -7.19
CA ALA A 50 -2.94 -6.14 -7.95
C ALA A 50 -3.66 -5.34 -9.05
N LYS A 51 -4.69 -5.91 -9.67
CA LYS A 51 -5.49 -5.21 -10.69
C LYS A 51 -6.36 -4.12 -10.09
N ASP A 52 -6.99 -4.42 -8.95
CA ASP A 52 -8.00 -3.56 -8.34
C ASP A 52 -7.38 -2.39 -7.54
N HIS A 53 -6.14 -2.53 -7.05
CA HIS A 53 -5.55 -1.57 -6.11
C HIS A 53 -4.28 -0.87 -6.59
N VAL A 54 -3.65 -1.36 -7.67
CA VAL A 54 -2.41 -0.81 -8.21
C VAL A 54 -2.63 -0.40 -9.66
N THR A 55 -2.16 0.78 -10.01
CA THR A 55 -2.16 1.26 -11.39
C THR A 55 -0.88 0.78 -12.08
N TRP A 56 -1.06 0.06 -13.18
CA TRP A 56 0.01 -0.50 -13.99
C TRP A 56 0.11 0.24 -15.32
N PHE A 57 1.34 0.60 -15.71
CA PHE A 57 1.63 1.15 -17.04
C PHE A 57 1.67 0.05 -18.10
N ALA A 58 2.02 -1.18 -17.69
CA ALA A 58 1.83 -2.37 -18.50
C ALA A 58 1.40 -3.53 -17.61
N PRO A 59 0.38 -4.31 -18.00
CA PRO A 59 -0.06 -5.47 -17.23
C PRO A 59 1.03 -6.55 -17.23
N TRP A 60 1.04 -7.36 -16.19
CA TRP A 60 1.93 -8.52 -16.09
C TRP A 60 1.48 -9.64 -17.04
N LYS A 61 2.43 -10.50 -17.41
CA LYS A 61 2.19 -11.70 -18.22
C LYS A 61 2.00 -12.96 -17.36
N LYS A 62 2.66 -13.01 -16.19
CA LYS A 62 2.59 -14.13 -15.24
C LYS A 62 2.54 -13.58 -13.82
N VAL A 63 1.66 -14.13 -12.98
CA VAL A 63 1.46 -13.64 -11.61
C VAL A 63 2.60 -14.06 -10.71
N LEU A 64 3.00 -15.34 -10.74
CA LEU A 64 4.10 -15.86 -9.94
C LEU A 64 4.96 -16.80 -10.78
N ASP A 65 6.26 -16.49 -10.88
CA ASP A 65 7.29 -17.42 -11.32
C ASP A 65 8.17 -17.78 -10.13
N TRP A 66 8.02 -18.99 -9.59
CA TRP A 66 8.71 -19.40 -8.38
C TRP A 66 9.63 -20.59 -8.64
N LYS A 67 10.93 -20.36 -8.44
CA LYS A 67 11.98 -21.37 -8.38
C LYS A 67 12.68 -21.22 -7.03
N PRO A 68 12.22 -21.91 -5.96
CA PRO A 68 12.73 -21.72 -4.61
C PRO A 68 14.28 -21.70 -4.57
N PRO A 69 14.89 -20.76 -3.85
CA PRO A 69 14.27 -19.75 -2.97
C PRO A 69 13.75 -18.49 -3.70
N TYR A 70 13.92 -18.38 -5.02
CA TYR A 70 13.64 -17.16 -5.78
C TYR A 70 12.20 -17.10 -6.32
N ALA A 71 11.42 -16.16 -5.81
CA ALA A 71 10.08 -15.85 -6.29
C ALA A 71 10.06 -14.53 -7.07
N LYS A 72 9.49 -14.54 -8.28
CA LYS A 72 9.21 -13.34 -9.08
C LYS A 72 7.71 -13.15 -9.20
N TRP A 73 7.21 -12.03 -8.68
CA TRP A 73 5.80 -11.67 -8.76
C TRP A 73 5.54 -10.67 -9.90
N PHE A 74 4.38 -10.79 -10.54
CA PHE A 74 3.88 -9.91 -11.60
C PHE A 74 4.89 -9.71 -12.75
N VAL A 75 5.42 -10.82 -13.25
CA VAL A 75 6.46 -10.86 -14.27
C VAL A 75 6.02 -10.15 -15.55
N GLY A 76 6.82 -9.19 -15.99
CA GLY A 76 6.55 -8.35 -17.16
C GLY A 76 5.67 -7.13 -16.88
N GLY A 77 5.12 -7.00 -15.66
CA GLY A 77 4.37 -5.82 -15.26
C GLY A 77 5.28 -4.60 -15.12
N ARG A 78 4.76 -3.42 -15.50
CA ARG A 78 5.47 -2.14 -15.33
C ARG A 78 4.59 -1.19 -14.53
N LEU A 79 5.18 -0.56 -13.52
CA LEU A 79 4.56 0.48 -12.71
C LEU A 79 5.63 1.47 -12.24
N ASN A 80 5.18 2.58 -11.67
CA ASN A 80 6.00 3.49 -10.88
C ASN A 80 5.36 3.64 -9.49
N VAL A 81 6.17 3.54 -8.42
CA VAL A 81 5.70 3.61 -7.03
C VAL A 81 5.23 5.03 -6.70
N SER A 82 6.02 6.06 -7.05
CA SER A 82 5.63 7.46 -6.88
C SER A 82 4.30 7.76 -7.57
N TYR A 83 4.10 7.26 -8.80
CA TYR A 83 2.84 7.42 -9.52
C TYR A 83 1.64 6.86 -8.76
N ASN A 84 1.79 5.67 -8.17
CA ASN A 84 0.74 5.04 -7.36
C ASN A 84 0.51 5.74 -6.02
N CYS A 85 1.53 6.40 -5.47
CA CYS A 85 1.43 7.10 -4.19
C CYS A 85 0.99 8.56 -4.33
N LEU A 86 1.21 9.21 -5.48
CA LEU A 86 1.02 10.65 -5.67
C LEU A 86 0.24 10.96 -6.95
N ASP A 87 0.83 10.73 -8.12
CA ASP A 87 0.35 11.25 -9.40
C ASP A 87 -1.08 10.78 -9.73
N ARG A 88 -1.41 9.50 -9.52
CA ARG A 88 -2.77 8.98 -9.77
C ARG A 88 -3.85 9.67 -8.94
N HIS A 89 -3.48 10.32 -7.83
CA HIS A 89 -4.39 11.08 -6.98
C HIS A 89 -4.60 12.52 -7.46
N LEU A 90 -3.86 12.96 -8.48
CA LEU A 90 -3.94 14.30 -9.06
C LEU A 90 -4.61 14.31 -10.45
N GLU A 91 -4.94 13.14 -10.97
CA GLU A 91 -5.40 12.94 -12.35
C GLU A 91 -6.84 12.39 -12.41
N GLY A 92 -7.52 12.64 -13.54
CA GLY A 92 -8.83 12.07 -13.86
C GLY A 92 -9.88 12.30 -12.78
N GLU A 93 -10.65 11.24 -12.46
CA GLU A 93 -11.69 11.27 -11.43
C GLU A 93 -11.15 11.50 -10.01
N ASN A 94 -9.84 11.39 -9.79
CA ASN A 94 -9.22 11.60 -8.48
C ASN A 94 -8.70 13.03 -8.30
N ALA A 95 -8.70 13.87 -9.33
CA ALA A 95 -8.09 15.21 -9.30
C ALA A 95 -8.64 16.12 -8.17
N TRP A 96 -9.85 15.85 -7.67
CA TRP A 96 -10.39 16.53 -6.49
C TRP A 96 -9.51 16.38 -5.23
N ARG A 97 -8.65 15.36 -5.17
CA ARG A 97 -7.72 15.13 -4.06
C ARG A 97 -6.49 16.03 -4.10
N ARG A 98 -6.33 16.90 -5.11
CA ARG A 98 -5.20 17.83 -5.21
C ARG A 98 -4.95 18.62 -3.93
N ASN A 99 -6.02 19.13 -3.32
CA ASN A 99 -5.96 19.90 -2.07
C ASN A 99 -6.27 19.04 -0.82
N LYS A 100 -6.41 17.72 -0.97
CA LYS A 100 -6.56 16.79 0.15
C LYS A 100 -5.20 16.63 0.84
N ALA A 101 -5.20 16.64 2.18
CA ALA A 101 -4.01 16.32 2.96
C ALA A 101 -3.45 14.93 2.58
N ALA A 102 -2.17 14.89 2.23
CA ALA A 102 -1.39 13.68 1.96
C ALA A 102 -0.52 13.31 3.16
N ILE A 103 0.18 14.30 3.73
CA ILE A 103 0.95 14.16 4.97
C ILE A 103 0.43 15.19 5.96
N VAL A 104 0.12 14.72 7.16
CA VAL A 104 -0.05 15.56 8.35
C VAL A 104 1.15 15.21 9.22
N TRP A 105 2.09 16.14 9.31
CA TRP A 105 3.32 16.01 10.07
C TRP A 105 3.22 16.81 11.36
N GLU A 106 3.60 16.18 12.45
CA GLU A 106 3.70 16.78 13.78
C GLU A 106 5.11 16.52 14.30
N GLY A 107 5.84 17.59 14.62
CA GLY A 107 7.18 17.56 15.18
C GLY A 107 7.18 17.86 16.68
N GLU A 108 8.27 17.53 17.34
CA GLU A 108 8.56 17.97 18.71
C GLU A 108 9.37 19.27 18.61
N PRO A 109 8.83 20.45 18.98
CA PRO A 109 8.06 20.77 20.19
C PRO A 109 6.59 21.21 19.96
N GLY A 110 5.91 20.65 18.95
CA GLY A 110 4.52 20.98 18.60
C GLY A 110 4.34 21.60 17.21
N ASP A 111 5.40 21.67 16.40
CA ASP A 111 5.30 22.15 15.03
C ASP A 111 4.40 21.23 14.21
N THR A 112 3.49 21.82 13.44
CA THR A 112 2.63 21.03 12.53
C THR A 112 2.81 21.51 11.11
N ARG A 113 2.79 20.56 10.17
CA ARG A 113 2.78 20.85 8.73
C ARG A 113 1.84 19.90 8.03
N VAL A 114 0.95 20.46 7.23
CA VAL A 114 0.13 19.68 6.30
C VAL A 114 0.67 19.87 4.90
N LEU A 115 0.95 18.77 4.21
CA LEU A 115 1.23 18.75 2.78
C LEU A 115 0.04 18.12 2.07
N THR A 116 -0.58 18.87 1.18
CA THR A 116 -1.57 18.33 0.24
C THR A 116 -0.91 17.44 -0.81
N TYR A 117 -1.68 16.60 -1.51
CA TYR A 117 -1.13 15.80 -2.62
C TYR A 117 -0.45 16.67 -3.68
N GLY A 118 -1.01 17.84 -4.00
CA GLY A 118 -0.43 18.74 -5.01
C GLY A 118 0.85 19.47 -4.57
N GLU A 119 1.03 19.68 -3.27
CA GLU A 119 2.28 20.22 -2.71
C GLU A 119 3.34 19.13 -2.61
N LEU A 120 2.97 17.96 -2.08
CA LEU A 120 3.88 16.82 -1.97
C LEU A 120 4.40 16.38 -3.34
N HIS A 121 3.54 16.33 -4.36
CA HIS A 121 3.95 16.05 -5.73
C HIS A 121 5.00 17.03 -6.24
N ARG A 122 4.79 18.34 -6.02
CA ARG A 122 5.77 19.37 -6.40
C ARG A 122 7.11 19.20 -5.71
N GLU A 123 7.11 18.97 -4.40
CA GLU A 123 8.35 18.77 -3.62
C GLU A 123 9.10 17.50 -4.07
N VAL A 124 8.37 16.40 -4.31
CA VAL A 124 8.96 15.15 -4.82
C VAL A 124 9.54 15.33 -6.22
N CYS A 125 8.83 15.97 -7.15
CA CYS A 125 9.34 16.25 -8.49
C CYS A 125 10.56 17.18 -8.46
N ARG A 126 10.56 18.21 -7.60
CA ARG A 126 11.70 19.10 -7.42
C ARG A 126 12.94 18.31 -6.98
N PHE A 127 12.81 17.48 -5.95
CA PHE A 127 13.93 16.70 -5.44
C PHE A 127 14.37 15.60 -6.44
N ALA A 128 13.44 14.97 -7.16
CA ALA A 128 13.78 14.03 -8.23
C ALA A 128 14.64 14.69 -9.31
N ASN A 129 14.35 15.93 -9.70
CA ASN A 129 15.17 16.68 -10.65
C ASN A 129 16.56 17.03 -10.11
N VAL A 130 16.70 17.27 -8.80
CA VAL A 130 18.01 17.42 -8.17
C VAL A 130 18.83 16.13 -8.30
N LEU A 131 18.23 14.97 -8.00
CA LEU A 131 18.91 13.68 -8.15
C LEU A 131 19.33 13.42 -9.60
N LEU A 132 18.47 13.74 -10.57
CA LEU A 132 18.81 13.65 -11.99
C LEU A 132 19.98 14.56 -12.36
N ALA A 133 20.01 15.80 -11.86
CA ALA A 133 21.11 16.74 -12.10
C ALA A 133 22.44 16.27 -11.49
N LEU A 134 22.39 15.53 -10.37
CA LEU A 134 23.54 14.87 -9.76
C LEU A 134 23.95 13.57 -10.48
N GLY A 135 23.25 13.20 -11.56
CA GLY A 135 23.59 12.06 -12.40
C GLY A 135 23.02 10.72 -11.95
N VAL A 136 22.09 10.69 -10.99
CA VAL A 136 21.43 9.46 -10.53
C VAL A 136 20.59 8.84 -11.66
N ARG A 137 20.77 7.54 -11.88
CA ARG A 137 20.09 6.75 -12.92
C ARG A 137 19.31 5.59 -12.32
N LYS A 138 18.44 4.99 -13.14
CA LYS A 138 17.71 3.79 -12.77
C LYS A 138 18.69 2.66 -12.44
N GLY A 139 18.61 2.13 -11.22
CA GLY A 139 19.46 1.05 -10.72
C GLY A 139 20.51 1.54 -9.72
N ASP A 140 20.72 2.85 -9.61
CA ASP A 140 21.62 3.42 -8.61
C ASP A 140 21.01 3.36 -7.21
N ARG A 141 21.89 3.37 -6.21
CA ARG A 141 21.54 3.34 -4.78
C ARG A 141 21.76 4.71 -4.18
N VAL A 142 20.76 5.24 -3.50
CA VAL A 142 20.82 6.52 -2.77
C VAL A 142 20.57 6.22 -1.30
N ALA A 143 21.51 6.58 -0.43
CA ALA A 143 21.32 6.50 1.02
C ALA A 143 20.46 7.69 1.48
N LEU A 144 19.54 7.42 2.42
CA LEU A 144 18.66 8.42 3.04
C LEU A 144 19.15 8.73 4.45
#